data_AF-A0A8K0N102-F1
#
_entry.id   AF-A0A8K0N102-F1
#
_cell.length_a   1.000
_cell.length_b   1.000
_cell.length_c   1.000
_cell.angle_alpha   90.00
_cell.angle_beta   90.00
_cell.angle_gamma   90.00
#
_symmetry.space_group_name_H-M   'P 1'
#
loop_
_entity.id
_entity.type
_entity.pdbx_description
1 polymer ?
#
loop_
_entity_poly.entity_id
_entity_poly.type
_entity_poly.pdbx_seq_one_letter_code
_entity_poly.pdbx_strand_id
1 'polypeptide(L)'
;MKLRRTWLKDVHVPEWYGRSSDYMGHYVVICGYDADSDEFEIRDPASSRKYERVSMQCLDEARKSFGTDEDILLVSLNAKDGSKLSSKLLI
;
A
#
# COMPACT_ATOMS: atom_id res chain seq x y z
N MET A 1 3.40 -12.00 20.66
CA MET A 1 4.13 -11.01 19.81
C MET A 1 3.72 -9.62 20.27
N LYS A 2 4.67 -8.81 20.73
CA LYS A 2 4.43 -7.51 21.39
C LYS A 2 5.14 -6.45 20.54
N LEU A 3 4.40 -5.73 19.71
CA LEU A 3 4.99 -4.70 18.84
C LEU A 3 5.58 -3.59 19.71
N ARG A 4 6.86 -3.27 19.50
CA ARG A 4 7.58 -2.29 20.33
C ARG A 4 7.10 -0.88 20.02
N ARG A 5 6.77 -0.16 21.09
CA ARG A 5 6.19 1.19 21.20
C ARG A 5 7.09 2.35 20.72
N THR A 6 8.13 2.07 19.94
CA THR A 6 9.19 3.05 19.61
C THR A 6 8.86 3.94 18.42
N TRP A 7 7.98 3.49 17.51
CA TRP A 7 7.55 4.25 16.32
C TRP A 7 6.53 5.36 16.59
N LEU A 8 5.96 5.39 17.80
CA LEU A 8 4.89 6.34 18.16
C LEU A 8 5.43 7.66 18.72
N LYS A 9 6.76 7.81 18.85
CA LYS A 9 7.38 8.98 19.49
C LYS A 9 7.71 10.12 18.51
N ASP A 10 7.77 9.84 17.22
CA ASP A 10 8.10 10.84 16.19
C ASP A 10 6.87 11.33 15.41
N VAL A 11 5.67 10.88 15.79
CA VAL A 11 4.43 11.43 15.24
C VAL A 11 4.06 12.64 16.08
N HIS A 12 4.43 13.82 15.60
CA HIS A 12 3.89 15.08 16.11
C HIS A 12 2.39 15.11 15.78
N VAL A 13 1.54 14.64 16.68
CA VAL A 13 0.08 14.76 16.56
C VAL A 13 -0.27 16.19 16.97
N PRO A 14 -0.62 17.11 16.05
CA PRO A 14 -1.14 18.40 16.46
C PRO A 14 -2.51 18.15 17.09
N GLU A 15 -2.72 18.67 18.29
CA GLU A 15 -4.07 18.79 18.87
C GLU A 15 -4.91 19.68 17.95
N TRP A 16 -5.69 19.09 17.05
CA TRP A 16 -6.68 19.81 16.27
C TRP A 16 -8.09 19.41 16.73
N TYR A 17 -8.62 20.16 17.69
CA TYR A 17 -10.05 20.21 17.95
C TYR A 17 -10.73 20.93 16.77
N GLY A 18 -11.60 20.22 16.04
CA GLY A 18 -12.62 20.82 15.19
C GLY A 18 -12.15 21.42 13.85
N ARG A 19 -11.93 20.57 12.85
CA ARG A 19 -12.16 20.78 11.41
C ARG A 19 -11.96 19.43 10.72
N SER A 20 -12.58 19.25 9.55
CA SER A 20 -12.51 18.07 8.67
C SER A 20 -11.36 17.11 8.99
N SER A 21 -11.65 15.81 9.14
CA SER A 21 -10.59 14.80 9.07
C SER A 21 -10.03 14.86 7.65
N ASP A 22 -8.99 15.66 7.45
CA ASP A 22 -8.39 15.87 6.15
C ASP A 22 -7.96 14.49 5.63
N TYR A 23 -8.38 14.14 4.41
CA TYR A 23 -8.07 12.85 3.82
C TYR A 23 -6.56 12.72 3.66
N MET A 24 -5.95 11.86 4.49
CA MET A 24 -4.49 11.65 4.50
C MET A 24 -4.01 10.63 3.46
N GLY A 25 -4.92 10.14 2.60
CA GLY A 25 -4.65 9.06 1.65
C GLY A 25 -5.14 7.69 2.13
N HIS A 26 -5.24 6.77 1.18
CA HIS A 26 -5.61 5.39 1.38
C HIS A 26 -4.68 4.50 0.56
N TYR A 27 -4.26 3.37 1.12
CA TYR A 27 -3.42 2.40 0.41
C TYR A 27 -4.04 1.02 0.50
N VAL A 28 -3.81 0.23 -0.54
CA VAL A 28 -4.09 -1.21 -0.58
C VAL A 28 -2.79 -1.96 -0.80
N VAL A 29 -2.74 -3.22 -0.37
CA VAL A 29 -1.57 -4.08 -0.55
C VAL A 29 -1.88 -5.10 -1.64
N ILE A 30 -1.13 -5.06 -2.74
CA ILE A 30 -1.16 -6.11 -3.77
C ILE A 30 -0.36 -7.30 -3.24
N CYS A 31 -1.03 -8.43 -3.07
CA CYS A 31 -0.46 -9.65 -2.48
C CYS A 31 -0.02 -10.66 -3.54
N GLY A 32 -0.67 -10.65 -4.70
CA GLY A 32 -0.38 -11.58 -5.79
C GLY A 32 -1.15 -11.22 -7.05
N TYR A 33 -0.80 -11.88 -8.14
CA TYR A 33 -1.45 -11.75 -9.44
C TYR A 33 -1.74 -13.14 -10.00
N ASP A 34 -2.96 -13.34 -10.47
CA ASP A 34 -3.42 -14.54 -11.16
C ASP A 34 -3.50 -14.24 -12.66
N ALA A 35 -2.59 -14.85 -13.42
CA ALA A 35 -2.49 -14.63 -14.86
C ALA A 35 -3.61 -15.31 -15.67
N ASP A 36 -4.27 -16.32 -15.11
CA ASP A 36 -5.35 -17.02 -15.81
C ASP A 36 -6.64 -16.20 -15.78
N SER A 37 -6.90 -15.50 -14.67
CA SER A 37 -8.09 -14.64 -14.50
C SER A 37 -7.83 -13.15 -14.73
N ASP A 38 -6.57 -12.74 -14.91
CA ASP A 38 -6.14 -11.35 -15.02
C ASP A 38 -6.57 -10.48 -13.82
N GLU A 39 -6.38 -11.03 -12.61
CA GLU A 39 -6.79 -10.42 -11.35
C GLU A 39 -5.67 -10.34 -10.33
N PHE A 40 -5.71 -9.30 -9.52
CA PHE A 40 -4.85 -9.10 -8.36
C PHE A 40 -5.56 -9.52 -7.09
N GLU A 41 -4.86 -10.28 -6.23
CA GLU A 41 -5.24 -10.43 -4.83
C GLU A 41 -4.80 -9.18 -4.07
N ILE A 42 -5.75 -8.51 -3.42
CA ILE A 42 -5.49 -7.30 -2.64
C ILE A 42 -5.92 -7.48 -1.19
N ARG A 43 -5.26 -6.71 -0.30
CA ARG A 43 -5.70 -6.50 1.07
C ARG A 43 -5.89 -5.01 1.32
N ASP A 44 -7.08 -4.67 1.78
CA ASP A 44 -7.46 -3.33 2.19
C ASP A 44 -7.48 -3.24 3.73
N PRO A 45 -6.61 -2.42 4.35
CA PRO A 45 -6.60 -2.20 5.80
C PRO A 45 -7.88 -1.56 6.37
N ALA A 46 -8.67 -0.86 5.55
CA ALA A 46 -9.94 -0.24 5.92
C ALA A 46 -11.13 -1.20 5.73
N SER A 47 -10.93 -2.32 5.04
CA SER A 47 -11.94 -3.35 4.83
C SER A 47 -11.87 -4.44 5.91
N SER A 48 -13.02 -4.97 6.30
CA SER A 48 -13.10 -6.16 7.17
C SER A 48 -12.94 -7.47 6.39
N ARG A 49 -12.93 -7.41 5.06
CA ARG A 49 -12.77 -8.58 4.18
C ARG A 49 -11.32 -9.02 4.19
N LYS A 50 -11.09 -10.31 4.45
CA LYS A 50 -9.73 -10.88 4.51
C LYS A 50 -9.08 -11.08 3.15
N TYR A 51 -9.89 -11.31 2.12
CA TYR A 51 -9.45 -11.60 0.77
C TYR A 51 -10.36 -10.86 -0.20
N GLU A 52 -9.73 -10.13 -1.11
CA GLU A 52 -10.40 -9.40 -2.18
C GLU A 52 -9.61 -9.56 -3.46
N ARG A 53 -10.33 -9.65 -4.59
CA ARG A 53 -9.75 -9.74 -5.92
C ARG A 53 -10.25 -8.55 -6.73
N VAL A 54 -9.36 -7.96 -7.52
CA VAL A 54 -9.67 -6.87 -8.43
C VAL A 54 -9.06 -7.18 -9.79
N SER A 55 -9.79 -6.93 -10.87
CA SER A 55 -9.24 -7.13 -12.22
C SER A 55 -8.10 -6.15 -12.50
N MET A 56 -7.21 -6.51 -13.42
CA MET A 56 -6.16 -5.61 -13.90
C MET A 56 -6.74 -4.29 -14.41
N GLN A 57 -7.84 -4.36 -15.16
CA GLN A 57 -8.52 -3.18 -15.67
C GLN A 57 -8.99 -2.25 -14.54
N CYS A 58 -9.70 -2.78 -13.54
CA CYS A 58 -10.23 -1.96 -12.45
C CYS A 58 -9.10 -1.33 -11.61
N LEU A 59 -8.00 -2.07 -11.39
CA LEU A 59 -6.85 -1.53 -10.68
C LEU A 59 -6.15 -0.42 -11.47
N ASP A 60 -5.97 -0.59 -12.78
CA ASP A 60 -5.34 0.41 -13.67
C ASP A 60 -6.18 1.68 -13.80
N GLU A 61 -7.51 1.56 -13.89
CA GLU A 61 -8.42 2.70 -13.89
C GLU A 61 -8.39 3.43 -12.53
N ALA A 62 -8.44 2.69 -11.42
CA ALA A 62 -8.45 3.26 -10.07
C ALA A 62 -7.15 4.04 -9.77
N ARG A 63 -5.97 3.49 -10.12
CA ARG A 63 -4.68 4.14 -9.87
C ARG A 63 -4.44 5.41 -10.69
N LYS A 64 -5.15 5.57 -11.82
CA LYS A 64 -5.09 6.74 -12.74
C LYS A 64 -6.21 7.75 -12.43
N SER A 65 -7.08 7.44 -11.49
CA SER A 65 -8.22 8.28 -11.16
C SER A 65 -7.78 9.52 -10.38
N PHE A 66 -8.54 10.61 -10.53
CA PHE A 66 -8.28 11.83 -9.79
C PHE A 66 -8.24 11.59 -8.27
N GLY A 67 -7.21 12.10 -7.60
CA GLY A 67 -6.99 11.88 -6.17
C GLY A 67 -6.08 10.70 -5.84
N THR A 68 -5.55 10.03 -6.87
CA THR A 68 -4.45 9.08 -6.77
C THR A 68 -3.21 9.63 -7.50
N ASP A 69 -2.03 9.23 -7.08
CA ASP A 69 -0.73 9.70 -7.59
C ASP A 69 -0.10 8.73 -8.60
N GLU A 70 -0.81 7.67 -8.99
CA GLU A 70 -0.30 6.60 -9.85
C GLU A 70 0.95 5.87 -9.31
N ASP A 71 1.32 6.06 -8.04
CA ASP A 71 2.55 5.50 -7.49
C ASP A 71 2.36 4.06 -6.99
N ILE A 72 3.42 3.23 -7.12
CA ILE A 72 3.47 1.88 -6.55
C ILE A 72 4.75 1.74 -5.72
N LEU A 73 4.59 1.43 -4.43
CA LEU A 73 5.71 1.19 -3.53
C LEU A 73 6.06 -0.30 -3.48
N LEU A 74 7.25 -0.65 -3.96
CA LEU A 74 7.79 -2.01 -3.92
C LEU A 74 8.68 -2.19 -2.67
N VAL A 75 8.23 -3.01 -1.71
CA VAL A 75 8.98 -3.29 -0.48
C VAL A 75 9.68 -4.65 -0.60
N SER A 76 11.02 -4.65 -0.56
CA SER A 76 11.81 -5.88 -0.54
C SER A 76 11.88 -6.46 0.88
N LEU A 77 11.31 -7.65 1.07
CA LEU A 77 11.35 -8.37 2.36
C LEU A 77 12.69 -9.10 2.59
N ASN A 78 13.59 -9.10 1.60
CA ASN A 78 14.88 -9.80 1.66
C ASN A 78 16.01 -8.93 2.22
N ALA A 79 15.72 -7.79 2.83
CA ALA A 79 16.72 -6.97 3.50
C ALA A 79 17.16 -7.61 4.83
N LYS A 80 17.92 -8.71 4.75
CA LYS A 80 18.99 -8.95 5.72
C LYS A 80 20.16 -8.08 5.27
N ASP A 81 20.35 -6.98 5.97
CA ASP A 81 21.52 -6.10 5.97
C ASP A 81 22.17 -5.76 4.61
N GLY A 82 21.83 -4.57 4.08
CA GLY A 82 22.83 -3.71 3.45
C GLY A 82 23.36 -4.03 2.04
N SER A 83 22.82 -4.98 1.28
CA SER A 83 23.24 -5.16 -0.12
C SER A 83 22.32 -4.44 -1.11
N LYS A 84 22.86 -3.45 -1.81
CA LYS A 84 22.25 -2.66 -2.89
C LYS A 84 21.37 -3.49 -3.83
N LEU A 85 20.14 -3.03 -4.05
CA LEU A 85 19.26 -3.51 -5.11
C LEU A 85 19.88 -3.14 -6.47
N SER A 86 20.45 -4.11 -7.20
CA SER A 86 20.75 -3.92 -8.62
C SER A 86 19.45 -4.16 -9.39
N SER A 87 18.69 -3.09 -9.59
CA SER A 87 17.48 -3.12 -10.40
C SER A 87 17.88 -3.24 -11.86
N LYS A 88 18.08 -4.47 -12.36
CA LYS A 88 17.86 -4.74 -13.79
C LYS A 88 16.36 -4.94 -13.96
N LEU A 89 15.63 -3.83 -14.06
CA LEU A 89 14.30 -3.84 -14.65
C LEU A 89 14.50 -3.82 -16.17
N LEU A 90 14.39 -4.98 -16.80
CA LEU A 90 14.18 -5.07 -18.24
C LEU A 90 12.68 -4.80 -18.45
N ILE A 91 12.38 -3.59 -18.91
CA ILE A 91 11.18 -3.31 -19.69
C ILE A 91 11.51 -3.66 -21.14
#